data_AF-G3EE07-F1
#
_entry.id   AF-G3EE07-F1
#
_cell.length_a   1.000
_cell.length_b   1.000
_cell.length_c   1.000
_cell.angle_alpha   90.00
_cell.angle_beta   90.00
_cell.angle_gamma   90.00
#
_symmetry.space_group_name_H-M   'P 1'
#
loop_
_entity.id
_entity.type
_entity.pdbx_description
1 polymer ?
#
loop_
_entity_poly.entity_id
_entity_poly.type
_entity_poly.pdbx_seq_one_letter_code
_entity_poly.pdbx_strand_id
1 'polypeptide(L)'
;CRYHGWGYATDGRLVGVPYYKEAYREALDRSQWGLIEVAQLANYKGTIWATWDAAAPPFLDYLGEMRLYLDTLLDCRDGREGGSEVIGGVQKWFMPCNWKSPAEN
;
A
#
# COMPACT_ATOMS: atom_id res chain seq x y z
N CYS A 1 -14.04 -4.58 -11.26
CA CYS A 1 -13.71 -3.61 -12.32
C CYS A 1 -15.00 -3.16 -13.01
N ARG A 2 -15.27 -1.85 -13.05
CA ARG A 2 -16.54 -1.30 -13.59
C ARG A 2 -16.68 -1.42 -15.10
N TYR A 3 -15.58 -1.66 -15.83
CA TYR A 3 -15.61 -1.74 -17.28
C TYR A 3 -16.18 -3.09 -17.76
N HIS A 4 -15.51 -4.19 -17.43
CA HIS A 4 -15.89 -5.54 -17.90
C HIS A 4 -16.23 -6.51 -16.76
N GLY A 5 -16.44 -6.00 -15.55
CA GLY A 5 -16.94 -6.80 -14.43
C GLY A 5 -15.94 -7.80 -13.82
N TRP A 6 -14.65 -7.77 -14.17
CA TRP A 6 -13.66 -8.62 -13.48
C TRP A 6 -13.66 -8.33 -11.97
N GLY A 7 -13.78 -9.39 -11.18
CA GLY A 7 -13.87 -9.35 -9.73
C GLY A 7 -12.59 -9.86 -9.09
N TYR A 8 -12.07 -9.10 -8.14
CA TYR A 8 -10.84 -9.43 -7.42
C TYR A 8 -11.14 -9.61 -5.94
N ALA A 9 -10.50 -10.59 -5.31
CA ALA A 9 -10.51 -10.74 -3.88
C ALA A 9 -9.66 -9.65 -3.21
N THR A 10 -9.80 -9.49 -1.90
CA THR A 10 -9.04 -8.49 -1.11
C THR A 10 -7.54 -8.78 -1.07
N ASP A 11 -7.13 -9.99 -1.43
CA ASP A 11 -5.74 -10.41 -1.62
C ASP A 11 -5.24 -10.26 -3.08
N GLY A 12 -6.02 -9.60 -3.94
CA GLY A 12 -5.65 -9.30 -5.31
C GLY A 12 -5.90 -10.41 -6.32
N ARG A 13 -6.28 -11.64 -5.91
CA ARG A 13 -6.56 -12.73 -6.86
C ARG A 13 -7.77 -12.43 -7.74
N LEU A 14 -7.67 -12.75 -9.03
CA LEU A 14 -8.82 -12.70 -9.95
C LEU A 14 -9.78 -13.85 -9.66
N VAL A 15 -10.93 -13.54 -9.07
CA VAL A 15 -11.93 -14.53 -8.63
C VAL A 15 -13.17 -14.56 -9.51
N GLY A 16 -13.49 -13.45 -10.20
CA GLY A 16 -14.67 -13.34 -11.05
C GLY A 16 -14.34 -12.85 -12.46
N VAL A 17 -14.79 -13.60 -13.47
CA VAL A 17 -14.67 -13.22 -14.89
C VAL A 17 -16.05 -13.44 -15.54
N PRO A 18 -16.78 -12.38 -15.90
CA PRO A 18 -18.04 -12.52 -16.60
C PRO A 18 -17.87 -13.27 -17.92
N TYR A 19 -18.86 -14.10 -18.28
CA TYR A 19 -18.86 -14.91 -19.51
C TYR A 19 -17.60 -15.78 -19.70
N TYR A 20 -17.02 -16.29 -18.61
CA TYR A 20 -15.81 -17.12 -18.63
C TYR A 20 -15.90 -18.32 -19.59
N LYS A 21 -17.09 -18.93 -19.71
CA LYS A 21 -17.31 -20.06 -20.60
C LYS A 21 -17.52 -19.60 -22.04
N GLU A 22 -18.36 -18.60 -22.26
CA GLU A 22 -18.81 -18.18 -23.59
C GLU A 22 -17.76 -17.35 -24.33
N ALA A 23 -17.15 -16.38 -23.64
CA ALA A 23 -16.18 -15.45 -24.24
C ALA A 23 -14.75 -15.97 -24.16
N TYR A 24 -14.38 -16.60 -23.03
CA TYR A 24 -13.00 -17.07 -22.80
C TYR A 24 -12.82 -18.57 -23.04
N ARG A 25 -13.89 -19.33 -23.31
CA ARG A 25 -13.84 -20.79 -23.57
C ARG A 25 -13.10 -21.57 -22.49
N GLU A 26 -13.20 -21.08 -21.25
CA GLU A 26 -12.50 -21.62 -20.08
C GLU A 26 -10.97 -21.67 -20.20
N ALA A 27 -10.39 -20.93 -21.16
CA ALA A 27 -8.96 -20.95 -21.48
C ALA A 27 -8.15 -19.87 -20.74
N LEU A 28 -8.81 -18.94 -20.03
CA LEU A 28 -8.13 -17.88 -19.29
C LEU A 28 -7.60 -18.41 -17.95
N ASP A 29 -6.29 -18.53 -17.81
CA ASP A 29 -5.65 -18.83 -16.52
C ASP A 29 -5.73 -17.62 -15.58
N ARG A 30 -6.76 -17.61 -14.72
CA ARG A 30 -6.99 -16.52 -13.75
C ARG A 30 -5.82 -16.27 -12.79
N SER A 31 -4.95 -17.25 -12.57
CA SER A 31 -3.80 -17.10 -11.65
C SER A 31 -2.77 -16.10 -12.19
N GLN A 32 -2.70 -15.90 -13.51
CA GLN A 32 -1.77 -14.98 -14.18
C GLN A 32 -2.28 -13.53 -14.23
N TRP A 33 -3.52 -13.27 -13.78
CA TRP A 33 -4.20 -12.00 -13.98
C TRP A 33 -4.71 -11.37 -12.67
N GLY A 34 -4.00 -11.62 -11.57
CA GLY A 34 -4.21 -10.90 -10.31
C GLY A 34 -3.89 -9.41 -10.40
N LEU A 35 -4.28 -8.64 -9.38
CA LEU A 35 -3.81 -7.27 -9.22
C LEU A 35 -2.29 -7.26 -9.04
N ILE A 36 -1.62 -6.21 -9.54
CA ILE A 36 -0.19 -6.02 -9.35
C ILE A 36 0.06 -5.76 -7.87
N GLU A 37 0.79 -6.65 -7.22
CA GLU A 37 1.20 -6.51 -5.83
C GLU A 37 2.41 -5.56 -5.72
N VAL A 38 2.50 -4.84 -4.61
CA VAL A 38 3.72 -4.12 -4.25
C VAL A 38 4.86 -5.12 -4.06
N ALA A 39 6.09 -4.76 -4.39
CA ALA A 39 7.21 -5.68 -4.31
C ALA A 39 7.61 -5.98 -2.85
N GLN A 40 7.53 -4.96 -1.98
CA GLN A 40 7.77 -5.12 -0.54
C GLN A 40 6.77 -4.27 0.24
N LEU A 41 6.33 -4.79 1.38
CA LEU A 41 5.42 -4.13 2.32
C LEU A 41 5.95 -4.28 3.75
N ALA A 42 5.93 -3.19 4.51
CA ALA A 42 6.26 -3.17 5.91
C ALA A 42 5.12 -2.54 6.72
N ASN A 43 4.66 -3.24 7.76
CA ASN A 43 3.84 -2.65 8.80
C ASN A 43 4.74 -2.28 9.98
N TYR A 44 4.97 -0.99 10.18
CA TYR A 44 5.79 -0.47 11.26
C TYR A 44 4.92 0.31 12.25
N LYS A 45 4.69 -0.26 13.43
CA LYS A 45 3.91 0.36 14.51
C LYS A 45 2.54 0.88 14.07
N GLY A 46 1.88 0.16 13.15
CA GLY A 46 0.57 0.53 12.59
C GLY A 46 0.63 1.42 11.34
N THR A 47 1.81 1.88 10.94
CA THR A 47 2.01 2.60 9.67
C THR A 47 2.39 1.62 8.56
N ILE A 48 1.74 1.74 7.40
CA ILE A 48 1.99 0.87 6.25
C ILE A 48 2.90 1.58 5.26
N TRP A 49 4.03 0.94 4.97
CA TRP A 49 5.03 1.37 3.99
C TRP A 49 5.12 0.33 2.89
N ALA A 50 5.30 0.77 1.65
CA ALA A 50 5.42 -0.13 0.52
C ALA A 50 6.32 0.45 -0.57
N THR A 51 6.92 -0.43 -1.36
CA THR A 51 7.71 -0.07 -2.53
C THR A 51 7.38 -1.00 -3.69
N TRP A 52 7.51 -0.49 -4.91
CA TRP A 52 7.41 -1.28 -6.15
C TRP A 52 8.78 -1.79 -6.63
N ASP A 53 9.86 -1.36 -5.99
CA ASP A 53 11.21 -1.83 -6.28
C ASP A 53 11.55 -3.08 -5.45
N ALA A 54 11.67 -4.23 -6.11
CA ALA A 54 12.04 -5.49 -5.48
C ALA A 54 13.49 -5.52 -4.98
N ALA A 55 14.36 -4.66 -5.52
CA ALA A 55 15.76 -4.55 -5.14
C ALA A 55 16.00 -3.49 -4.04
N ALA A 56 14.95 -2.77 -3.61
CA ALA A 56 15.07 -1.81 -2.53
C ALA A 56 15.52 -2.50 -1.21
N PRO A 57 16.27 -1.78 -0.35
CA PRO A 57 16.60 -2.30 0.97
C PRO A 57 15.32 -2.52 1.82
N PRO A 58 15.36 -3.44 2.79
CA PRO A 58 14.28 -3.58 3.78
C PRO A 58 13.95 -2.24 4.45
N PHE A 59 12.68 -2.05 4.83
CA PHE A 59 12.19 -0.77 5.35
C PHE A 59 13.04 -0.19 6.51
N LEU A 60 13.47 -1.03 7.46
CA LEU A 60 14.28 -0.57 8.59
C LEU A 60 15.69 -0.15 8.17
N ASP A 61 16.27 -0.79 7.16
CA ASP A 61 17.57 -0.44 6.60
C ASP A 61 17.48 0.85 5.79
N TYR A 62 16.40 1.05 5.03
CA TYR A 62 16.09 2.30 4.34
C TYR A 62 15.97 3.47 5.33
N LEU A 63 15.29 3.25 6.46
CA LEU A 63 15.05 4.27 7.46
C LEU A 63 16.33 4.66 8.20
N GLY A 64 17.21 3.69 8.48
CA GLY A 64 18.46 3.90 9.20
C GLY A 64 18.23 4.65 10.52
N GLU A 65 19.06 5.66 10.79
CA GLU A 65 19.01 6.45 12.02
C GLU A 65 17.74 7.31 12.17
N MET A 66 16.97 7.52 11.08
CA MET A 66 15.67 8.21 11.19
C MET A 66 14.64 7.43 12.00
N ARG A 67 14.91 6.14 12.26
CA ARG A 67 14.06 5.28 13.08
C ARG A 67 13.77 5.87 14.45
N LEU A 68 14.78 6.47 15.11
CA LEU A 68 14.61 7.08 16.43
C LEU A 68 13.54 8.17 16.43
N TYR A 69 13.52 8.99 15.39
CA TYR A 69 12.56 10.08 15.24
C TYR A 69 11.17 9.55 14.90
N LEU A 70 11.09 8.54 14.03
CA LEU A 70 9.82 7.90 13.70
C LEU A 70 9.20 7.20 14.93
N ASP A 71 10.01 6.57 15.76
CA ASP A 71 9.57 5.95 17.01
C ASP A 71 8.95 6.97 17.97
N THR A 72 9.61 8.13 18.12
CA THR A 72 9.11 9.23 18.95
C THR A 72 7.75 9.75 18.48
N LEU A 73 7.46 9.68 17.17
CA LEU A 73 6.18 10.09 16.59
C LEU A 73 5.07 9.05 16.76
N LEU A 74 5.42 7.76 16.67
CA LEU A 74 4.44 6.68 16.61
C LEU A 74 4.14 6.05 17.97
N ASP A 75 5.10 6.10 18.90
CA ASP A 75 4.95 5.53 20.24
C ASP A 75 4.03 6.36 21.13
N CYS A 76 3.41 5.68 22.08
CA CYS A 76 2.63 6.33 23.11
C CYS A 76 3.55 7.21 23.97
N ARG A 77 3.03 8.36 24.41
CA ARG A 77 3.78 9.28 25.31
C ARG A 77 4.14 8.66 26.67
N ASP A 78 3.52 7.54 27.03
CA ASP A 78 3.82 6.75 28.22
C ASP A 78 4.95 5.72 28.01
N GLY A 79 5.57 5.69 26.82
CA GLY A 79 6.70 4.83 26.48
C GLY A 79 6.31 3.46 25.91
N ARG A 80 5.02 3.16 25.72
CA ARG A 80 4.60 1.94 25.01
C ARG A 80 4.83 2.07 23.51
N GLU A 81 5.25 0.96 22.90
CA GLU A 81 5.46 0.87 21.47
C GLU A 81 4.16 1.05 20.68
N GLY A 82 4.20 1.89 19.65
CA GLY A 82 3.06 2.24 18.80
C GLY A 82 1.91 2.90 19.58
N GLY A 83 0.70 2.77 19.04
CA GLY A 83 -0.53 3.28 19.66
C GLY A 83 -0.98 4.65 19.16
N SER A 84 -0.23 5.28 18.27
CA SER A 84 -0.74 6.39 17.46
C SER A 84 -1.81 5.90 16.49
N GLU A 85 -2.90 6.66 16.38
CA GLU A 85 -4.00 6.39 15.45
C GLU A 85 -4.41 7.64 14.66
N VAL A 86 -4.98 7.43 13.48
CA VAL A 86 -5.49 8.50 12.63
C VAL A 86 -6.93 8.82 13.03
N ILE A 87 -7.17 10.08 13.42
CA ILE A 87 -8.51 10.57 13.78
C ILE A 87 -9.08 11.39 12.61
N GLY A 88 -10.34 11.14 12.23
CA GLY A 88 -11.04 11.99 11.26
C GLY A 88 -10.62 11.78 9.78
N GLY A 89 -9.79 10.78 9.49
CA GLY A 89 -9.39 10.42 8.13
C GLY A 89 -8.36 11.37 7.51
N VAL A 90 -8.41 11.53 6.18
CA VAL A 90 -7.41 12.30 5.41
C VAL A 90 -8.07 13.50 4.76
N GLN A 91 -7.56 14.70 5.05
CA GLN A 91 -7.94 15.92 4.33
C GLN A 91 -7.23 15.97 2.97
N LYS A 92 -7.96 16.30 1.89
CA LYS A 92 -7.43 16.31 0.52
C LYS A 92 -7.79 17.62 -0.18
N TRP A 93 -6.79 18.30 -0.74
CA TRP A 93 -6.94 19.49 -1.58
C TRP A 93 -5.83 19.55 -2.62
N PHE A 94 -6.01 20.39 -3.65
CA PHE A 94 -4.98 20.64 -4.65
C PHE A 94 -4.11 21.82 -4.23
N MET A 95 -2.79 21.64 -4.35
CA MET A 95 -1.80 22.69 -4.15
C MET A 95 -0.97 22.82 -5.44
N PRO A 96 -0.96 23.98 -6.12
CA PRO A 96 -0.27 24.16 -7.39
C PRO A 96 1.24 24.39 -7.20
N CYS A 97 1.93 23.45 -6.57
CA CYS A 97 3.37 23.50 -6.36
C CYS A 97 4.00 22.12 -6.59
N ASN A 98 5.33 22.05 -6.62
CA ASN A 98 6.03 20.78 -6.61
C ASN A 98 5.91 20.13 -5.23
N TRP A 99 5.79 18.79 -5.17
CA TRP A 99 5.69 18.05 -3.92
C TRP A 99 6.92 18.20 -3.01
N LYS A 100 8.09 18.56 -3.57
CA LYS A 100 9.30 18.82 -2.79
C LYS A 100 9.20 20.06 -1.91
N SER A 101 8.44 21.07 -2.32
CA SER A 101 8.30 22.33 -1.57
C SER A 101 7.76 22.15 -0.14
N PRO A 102 6.64 21.43 0.10
CA PRO A 102 6.21 21.15 1.47
C PRO A 102 7.05 20.07 2.19
N ALA A 103 7.87 19.29 1.47
CA ALA A 103 8.71 18.26 2.08
C ALA A 103 10.03 18.82 2.65
N GLU A 104 10.54 19.91 2.08
CA GLU A 104 11.77 20.58 2.52
C GLU A 104 11.54 21.73 3.51
N ASN A 105 10.27 22.15 3.70
CA ASN A 105 9.89 23.27 4.55
C ASN A 105 9.89 22.91 6.04
#